data_AF-A0A8S3IG75-F1
#
_entry.id   AF-A0A8S3IG75-F1
#
_cell.length_a   1.000
_cell.length_b   1.000
_cell.length_c   1.000
_cell.angle_alpha   90.00
_cell.angle_beta   90.00
_cell.angle_gamma   90.00
#
_symmetry.space_group_name_H-M   'P 1'
#
loop_
_entity.id
_entity.type
_entity.pdbx_description
1 polymer ?
#
loop_
_entity_poly.entity_id
_entity_poly.type
_entity_poly.pdbx_seq_one_letter_code
_entity_poly.pdbx_strand_id
1 'polypeptide(L)'
;MSYALRSIPITDISFRLRSEESHEQHLQKALQSNDFIFGIQRQSDFSSLIGFHPIKSLPFDIMHDFSEGTCMIIVKSILKEFSMRRILTYAQIENRFESFIYGQNDEPNRPPPVRQKHLVNNLISGSAAQKLLLFQVLPLIFYDVIDRLNDLMPIYKCLREIVSIVFLN
;
A
#
# COMPACT_ATOMS: atom_id res chain seq x y z
N MET A 1 -11.64 -7.15 2.61
CA MET A 1 -11.78 -5.69 2.88
C MET A 1 -11.32 -4.93 1.65
N SER A 2 -12.23 -4.27 0.95
CA SER A 2 -11.90 -3.42 -0.20
C SER A 2 -11.45 -2.07 0.32
N TYR A 3 -10.14 -1.79 0.33
CA TYR A 3 -9.64 -0.44 0.51
C TYR A 3 -10.16 0.41 -0.65
N ALA A 4 -11.25 1.12 -0.43
CA ALA A 4 -11.88 1.98 -1.42
C ALA A 4 -10.84 3.01 -1.88
N LEU A 5 -10.51 2.98 -3.16
CA LEU A 5 -9.69 3.98 -3.81
C LEU A 5 -10.46 5.29 -3.80
N ARG A 6 -10.17 6.12 -2.81
CA ARG A 6 -10.58 7.51 -2.81
C ARG A 6 -9.31 8.34 -2.71
N SER A 7 -9.08 9.13 -3.75
CA SER A 7 -8.05 10.15 -3.82
C SER A 7 -8.13 10.99 -2.56
N ILE A 8 -7.13 10.90 -1.69
CA ILE A 8 -6.99 11.79 -0.54
C ILE A 8 -6.65 13.16 -1.15
N PRO A 9 -7.54 14.18 -1.04
CA PRO A 9 -7.18 15.51 -1.47
C PRO A 9 -6.10 16.01 -0.51
N ILE A 10 -4.85 15.95 -0.95
CA ILE A 10 -3.71 16.52 -0.22
C ILE A 10 -3.72 18.01 -0.53
N THR A 11 -4.56 18.74 0.17
CA THR A 11 -4.52 20.20 0.24
C THR A 11 -4.20 20.55 1.68
N ASP A 12 -2.94 20.95 1.90
CA ASP A 12 -2.35 21.46 3.15
C ASP A 12 -2.47 20.52 4.37
N ILE A 13 -1.40 19.82 4.74
CA ILE A 13 -1.42 18.83 5.83
C ILE A 13 -0.34 19.14 6.85
N SER A 14 -0.64 19.98 7.83
CA SER A 14 -0.05 19.75 9.15
C SER A 14 -0.56 18.39 9.62
N PHE A 15 0.28 17.35 9.57
CA PHE A 15 -0.10 16.04 10.09
C PHE A 15 -0.42 16.17 11.57
N ARG A 16 -1.63 15.77 11.97
CA ARG A 16 -2.04 15.68 13.37
C ARG A 16 -2.34 14.23 13.69
N LEU A 17 -1.59 13.69 14.64
CA LEU A 17 -1.83 12.34 15.15
C LEU A 17 -3.23 12.29 15.78
N ARG A 18 -3.98 11.23 15.49
CA ARG A 18 -5.34 11.04 16.02
C ARG A 18 -5.28 10.79 17.53
N SER A 19 -5.86 11.69 18.32
CA SER A 19 -6.14 11.50 19.75
C SER A 19 -7.44 10.74 19.97
N GLU A 20 -7.71 10.28 21.19
CA GLU A 20 -8.99 9.67 21.57
C GLU A 20 -10.17 10.61 21.32
N GLU A 21 -10.03 11.89 21.70
CA GLU A 21 -11.05 12.90 21.46
C GLU A 21 -11.35 13.06 19.97
N SER A 22 -10.30 13.20 19.14
CA SER A 22 -10.49 13.33 17.70
C SER A 22 -11.06 12.04 17.08
N HIS A 23 -10.73 10.87 17.62
CA HIS A 23 -11.30 9.60 17.19
C HIS A 23 -12.81 9.57 17.43
N GLU A 24 -13.26 9.97 18.62
CA GLU A 24 -14.68 10.02 18.95
C GLU A 24 -15.43 11.01 18.07
N GLN A 25 -14.87 12.21 17.85
CA GLN A 25 -15.44 13.21 16.93
C GLN A 25 -15.58 12.65 15.50
N HIS A 26 -14.58 11.92 15.00
CA HIS A 26 -14.63 11.29 13.69
C HIS A 26 -15.63 10.14 13.62
N LEU A 27 -15.74 9.33 14.69
CA LEU A 27 -16.72 8.25 14.79
C LEU A 27 -18.15 8.80 14.73
N GLN A 28 -18.45 9.84 15.50
CA GLN A 28 -19.76 10.48 15.48
C GLN A 28 -20.12 11.00 14.09
N LYS A 29 -19.16 11.64 13.40
CA LYS A 29 -19.35 12.09 12.00
C LYS A 29 -19.58 10.91 11.04
N ALA A 30 -18.86 9.79 11.22
CA ALA A 30 -19.01 8.62 10.36
C ALA A 30 -20.40 7.99 10.52
N LEU A 31 -20.88 7.86 11.76
CA LEU A 31 -22.21 7.32 12.06
C LEU A 31 -23.34 8.22 11.52
N GLN A 32 -23.17 9.55 11.58
CA GLN A 32 -24.16 10.50 11.05
C GLN A 32 -24.21 10.53 9.52
N SER A 33 -23.05 10.45 8.86
CA SER A 33 -22.95 10.53 7.40
C SER A 33 -23.12 9.17 6.70
N ASN A 34 -23.00 8.07 7.45
CA ASN A 34 -22.87 6.71 6.90
C ASN A 34 -21.76 6.60 5.83
N ASP A 35 -20.69 7.39 5.99
CA ASP A 35 -19.52 7.39 5.13
C ASP A 35 -18.23 7.25 5.97
N PHE A 36 -17.11 6.98 5.30
CA PHE A 36 -15.82 6.84 5.94
C PHE A 36 -15.24 8.20 6.30
N ILE A 37 -15.00 8.43 7.59
CA ILE A 37 -14.36 9.65 8.10
C ILE A 37 -12.94 9.32 8.55
N PHE A 38 -11.94 9.74 7.77
CA PHE A 38 -10.53 9.45 8.01
C PHE A 38 -10.23 7.95 8.25
N GLY A 39 -10.96 7.07 7.57
CA GLY A 39 -10.83 5.61 7.71
C GLY A 39 -11.67 4.99 8.82
N ILE A 40 -12.44 5.77 9.58
CA ILE A 40 -13.42 5.26 10.55
C ILE A 40 -14.77 5.11 9.84
N GLN A 41 -15.39 3.94 9.98
CA GLN A 41 -16.71 3.63 9.41
C GLN A 41 -17.75 3.33 10.48
N ARG A 42 -17.35 2.62 11.53
CA ARG A 42 -18.24 2.13 12.59
C ARG A 42 -17.51 2.08 13.92
N GLN A 43 -18.28 1.92 14.98
CA GLN A 43 -17.73 1.65 16.30
C GLN A 43 -17.02 0.29 16.30
N SER A 44 -15.92 0.19 17.04
CA SER A 44 -15.19 -1.08 17.20
C SER A 44 -16.07 -2.09 17.94
N ASP A 45 -16.08 -3.35 17.49
CA ASP A 45 -16.79 -4.43 18.17
C ASP A 45 -16.22 -4.70 19.58
N PHE A 46 -14.98 -4.24 19.84
CA PHE A 46 -14.31 -4.31 21.13
C PHE A 46 -14.58 -3.11 22.05
N SER A 47 -15.43 -2.15 21.66
CA SER A 47 -15.69 -0.97 22.49
C SER A 47 -16.35 -1.28 23.83
N SER A 48 -16.95 -2.46 23.97
CA SER A 48 -17.54 -2.95 25.24
C SER A 48 -16.50 -3.47 26.23
N LEU A 49 -15.26 -3.71 25.78
CA LEU A 49 -14.19 -4.20 26.65
C LEU A 49 -13.64 -3.07 27.52
N ILE A 50 -13.57 -3.32 28.83
CA ILE A 50 -13.02 -2.37 29.80
C ILE A 50 -11.55 -2.09 29.45
N GLY A 51 -11.20 -0.81 29.32
CA GLY A 51 -9.84 -0.36 29.01
C GLY A 51 -9.43 -0.50 27.54
N PHE A 52 -10.32 -0.95 26.66
CA PHE A 52 -10.06 -0.94 25.22
C PHE A 52 -10.41 0.41 24.62
N HIS A 53 -9.46 1.01 23.91
CA HIS A 53 -9.71 2.13 23.01
C HIS A 53 -8.91 1.92 21.71
N PRO A 54 -9.51 2.03 20.50
CA PRO A 54 -8.80 1.75 19.24
C PRO A 54 -7.46 2.49 19.09
N ILE A 55 -7.36 3.71 19.63
CA ILE A 55 -6.14 4.53 19.59
C ILE A 55 -5.03 4.05 20.54
N LYS A 56 -5.39 3.39 21.65
CA LYS A 56 -4.42 2.95 22.67
C LYS A 56 -4.12 1.46 22.62
N SER A 57 -5.09 0.67 22.17
CA SER A 57 -5.11 -0.78 22.41
C SER A 57 -4.80 -1.61 21.16
N LEU A 58 -4.87 -1.02 19.96
CA LEU A 58 -4.53 -1.72 18.73
C LEU A 58 -3.05 -1.47 18.38
N PRO A 59 -2.22 -2.53 18.28
CA PRO A 59 -0.85 -2.38 17.83
C PRO A 59 -0.82 -2.02 16.34
N PHE A 60 0.30 -1.43 15.93
CA PHE A 60 0.60 -1.21 14.52
C PHE A 60 0.74 -2.55 13.79
N ASP A 61 0.08 -2.70 12.63
CA ASP A 61 0.13 -3.92 11.83
C ASP A 61 1.06 -3.69 10.64
N ILE A 62 2.33 -4.03 10.84
CA ILE A 62 3.40 -3.86 9.85
C ILE A 62 3.02 -4.48 8.49
N MET A 63 2.30 -5.61 8.49
CA MET A 63 1.91 -6.27 7.24
C MET A 63 0.84 -5.46 6.51
N HIS A 64 -0.21 -5.03 7.19
CA HIS A 64 -1.28 -4.26 6.55
C HIS A 64 -0.87 -2.83 6.24
N ASP A 65 -0.12 -2.17 7.12
CA ASP A 65 0.26 -0.76 6.97
C ASP A 65 1.36 -0.56 5.91
N PHE A 66 2.35 -1.44 5.87
CA PHE A 66 3.41 -1.41 4.86
C PHE A 66 3.12 -2.34 3.69
N SER A 67 3.15 -3.65 3.93
CA SER A 67 3.18 -4.64 2.84
C SER A 67 1.94 -4.56 1.95
N GLU A 68 0.75 -4.46 2.55
CA GLU A 68 -0.51 -4.35 1.80
C GLU A 68 -0.93 -2.91 1.52
N GLY A 69 -0.54 -1.99 2.40
CA GLY A 69 -0.82 -0.57 2.31
C GLY A 69 0.23 0.18 1.50
N THR A 70 1.13 0.84 2.18
CA THR A 70 2.02 1.88 1.62
C THR A 70 2.90 1.35 0.47
N CYS A 71 3.47 0.16 0.61
CA CYS A 71 4.29 -0.46 -0.44
C CYS A 71 3.48 -0.65 -1.73
N MET A 72 2.25 -1.16 -1.62
CA MET A 72 1.40 -1.38 -2.79
C MET A 72 0.88 -0.09 -3.41
N ILE A 73 0.70 0.98 -2.63
CA ILE A 73 0.40 2.30 -3.17
C ILE A 73 1.52 2.73 -4.12
N ILE A 74 2.78 2.67 -3.68
CA ILE A 74 3.92 3.05 -4.52
C ILE A 74 4.09 2.11 -5.73
N VAL A 75 4.00 0.78 -5.54
CA VAL A 75 4.08 -0.17 -6.67
C VAL A 75 3.01 0.15 -7.72
N LYS A 76 1.76 0.35 -7.32
CA LYS A 76 0.67 0.68 -8.26
C LYS A 76 0.91 2.01 -8.97
N SER A 77 1.40 3.03 -8.28
CA SER A 77 1.74 4.31 -8.88
C SER A 77 2.85 4.16 -9.93
N ILE A 78 3.93 3.45 -9.62
CA ILE A 78 5.02 3.17 -10.57
C ILE A 78 4.49 2.45 -11.83
N LEU A 79 3.70 1.38 -11.66
CA LEU A 79 3.17 0.61 -12.78
C LEU A 79 2.21 1.42 -13.66
N LYS A 80 1.44 2.34 -13.06
CA LYS A 80 0.61 3.28 -13.81
C LYS A 80 1.43 4.30 -14.57
N GLU A 81 2.42 4.92 -13.93
CA GLU A 81 3.27 5.92 -14.57
C GLU A 81 4.02 5.35 -15.78
N PHE A 82 4.46 4.09 -15.72
CA PHE A 82 5.03 3.42 -16.90
C PHE A 82 4.07 3.44 -18.10
N SER A 83 2.78 3.17 -17.88
CA SER A 83 1.76 3.19 -18.93
C SER A 83 1.40 4.61 -19.36
N MET A 84 1.16 5.52 -18.40
CA MET A 84 0.75 6.90 -18.69
C MET A 84 1.83 7.67 -19.45
N ARG A 85 3.10 7.47 -19.11
CA ARG A 85 4.25 8.07 -19.81
C ARG A 85 4.65 7.31 -21.07
N ARG A 86 3.89 6.26 -21.45
CA ARG A 86 4.17 5.39 -22.60
C ARG A 86 5.59 4.81 -22.59
N ILE A 87 6.11 4.53 -21.39
CA ILE A 87 7.41 3.86 -21.18
C ILE A 87 7.26 2.37 -21.45
N LEU A 88 6.18 1.76 -20.94
CA LEU A 88 5.80 0.37 -21.19
C LEU A 88 4.28 0.25 -21.38
N THR A 89 3.87 -0.70 -22.20
CA THR A 89 2.48 -1.15 -22.30
C THR A 89 2.14 -2.11 -21.16
N TYR A 90 0.86 -2.30 -20.87
CA TYR A 90 0.43 -3.30 -19.87
C TYR A 90 0.89 -4.72 -20.20
N ALA A 91 0.91 -5.10 -21.48
CA ALA A 91 1.41 -6.39 -21.91
C ALA A 91 2.92 -6.56 -21.63
N GLN A 92 3.72 -5.51 -21.84
CA GLN A 92 5.15 -5.54 -21.51
C GLN A 92 5.39 -5.61 -19.99
N ILE A 93 4.57 -4.93 -19.19
CA ILE A 93 4.62 -5.01 -17.73
C ILE A 93 4.32 -6.44 -17.28
N GLU A 94 3.22 -7.03 -17.76
CA GLU A 94 2.80 -8.40 -17.43
C GLU A 94 3.89 -9.42 -17.83
N ASN A 95 4.43 -9.30 -19.05
CA ASN A 95 5.49 -10.17 -19.54
C ASN A 95 6.74 -10.13 -18.64
N ARG A 96 7.14 -8.94 -18.15
CA ARG A 96 8.30 -8.80 -17.25
C ARG A 96 8.09 -9.50 -15.92
N PHE A 97 6.89 -9.45 -15.36
CA PHE A 97 6.57 -10.19 -14.13
C PHE A 97 6.60 -11.70 -14.37
N GLU A 98 6.10 -12.17 -15.51
CA GLU A 98 6.11 -13.59 -15.86
C GLU A 98 7.53 -14.12 -16.14
N SER A 99 8.38 -13.31 -16.78
CA SER A 99 9.75 -13.68 -17.15
C SER A 99 10.78 -13.49 -16.02
N PHE A 100 10.42 -12.78 -14.94
CA PHE A 100 11.36 -12.54 -13.84
C PHE A 100 11.65 -13.84 -13.09
N ILE A 101 12.94 -14.12 -12.92
CA ILE A 101 13.42 -15.30 -12.21
C ILE A 101 13.60 -14.94 -10.74
N TYR A 102 12.86 -15.62 -9.87
CA TYR A 102 12.95 -15.45 -8.42
C TYR A 102 14.06 -16.34 -7.86
N GLY A 103 14.69 -15.89 -6.77
CA GLY A 103 15.65 -16.71 -6.04
C GLY A 103 14.98 -17.88 -5.35
N GLN A 104 15.74 -18.94 -5.04
CA GLN A 104 15.19 -20.12 -4.35
C GLN A 104 14.51 -19.76 -3.01
N ASN A 105 15.05 -18.78 -2.29
CA ASN A 105 14.49 -18.30 -1.03
C ASN A 105 13.21 -17.47 -1.22
N ASP A 106 13.00 -16.92 -2.41
CA ASP A 106 11.88 -16.05 -2.75
C ASP A 106 10.69 -16.84 -3.33
N GLU A 107 10.94 -18.04 -3.86
CA GLU A 107 9.91 -18.87 -4.52
C GLU A 107 8.66 -19.14 -3.63
N PRO A 108 8.79 -19.42 -2.32
CA PRO A 108 7.62 -19.60 -1.45
C PRO A 108 6.72 -18.35 -1.38
N ASN A 109 7.31 -17.17 -1.57
CA ASN A 109 6.63 -15.89 -1.52
C ASN A 109 6.47 -15.26 -2.92
N ARG A 110 6.63 -16.03 -3.99
CA ARG A 110 6.51 -15.52 -5.36
C ARG A 110 5.18 -14.78 -5.54
N PRO A 111 5.20 -13.51 -5.99
CA PRO A 111 3.97 -12.75 -6.20
C PRO A 111 3.12 -13.39 -7.30
N PRO A 112 1.78 -13.37 -7.18
CA PRO A 112 0.93 -13.81 -8.28
C PRO A 112 1.10 -12.88 -9.49
N PRO A 113 0.85 -13.37 -10.71
CA PRO A 113 1.01 -12.57 -11.93
C PRO A 113 0.23 -11.24 -11.87
N VAL A 114 0.92 -10.13 -12.12
CA VAL A 114 0.31 -8.80 -12.21
C VAL A 114 -0.24 -8.60 -13.61
N ARG A 115 -1.52 -8.94 -13.78
CA ARG A 115 -2.22 -8.81 -15.06
C ARG A 115 -2.77 -7.41 -15.29
N GLN A 116 -3.07 -7.04 -16.54
CA GLN A 116 -3.69 -5.77 -16.89
C GLN A 116 -4.92 -5.41 -16.01
N LYS A 117 -5.79 -6.39 -15.73
CA LYS A 117 -6.99 -6.18 -14.88
C LYS A 117 -6.65 -5.70 -13.47
N HIS A 118 -5.50 -6.10 -12.90
CA HIS A 118 -5.05 -5.68 -11.57
C HIS A 118 -4.64 -4.21 -11.57
N LEU A 119 -4.08 -3.74 -12.68
CA LEU A 119 -3.63 -2.36 -12.87
C LEU A 119 -4.81 -1.42 -13.15
N VAL A 120 -5.82 -1.89 -13.89
CA VAL A 120 -7.07 -1.14 -14.11
C VAL A 120 -7.86 -1.02 -12.80
N ASN A 121 -8.00 -2.12 -12.05
CA ASN A 121 -8.78 -2.15 -10.81
C ASN A 121 -8.00 -1.67 -9.58
N ASN A 122 -6.73 -1.28 -9.73
CA ASN A 122 -5.83 -0.88 -8.64
C ASN A 122 -5.73 -1.88 -7.48
N LEU A 123 -5.86 -3.16 -7.82
CA LEU A 123 -5.86 -4.26 -6.87
C LEU A 123 -4.81 -5.28 -7.31
N ILE A 124 -3.69 -5.28 -6.59
CA ILE A 124 -2.66 -6.32 -6.72
C ILE A 124 -2.98 -7.39 -5.68
N SER A 125 -3.30 -8.58 -6.15
CA SER A 125 -3.56 -9.76 -5.32
C SER A 125 -2.27 -10.31 -4.69
N GLY A 126 -2.41 -11.06 -3.61
CA GLY A 126 -1.31 -11.75 -2.93
C GLY A 126 -1.34 -11.54 -1.42
N SER A 127 -0.62 -12.39 -0.69
CA SER A 127 -0.36 -12.22 0.74
C SER A 127 0.55 -11.01 0.99
N ALA A 128 0.60 -10.55 2.24
CA ALA A 128 1.53 -9.51 2.65
C ALA A 128 2.99 -9.85 2.31
N ALA A 129 3.43 -11.09 2.52
CA ALA A 129 4.80 -11.52 2.16
C ALA A 129 5.04 -11.45 0.63
N GLN A 130 4.07 -11.89 -0.17
CA GLN A 130 4.15 -11.78 -1.64
C GLN A 130 4.22 -10.33 -2.12
N LYS A 131 3.41 -9.46 -1.53
CA LYS A 131 3.39 -8.03 -1.83
C LYS A 131 4.68 -7.33 -1.40
N LEU A 132 5.23 -7.71 -0.25
CA LEU A 132 6.52 -7.21 0.21
C LEU A 132 7.64 -7.62 -0.74
N LEU A 133 7.70 -8.90 -1.13
CA LEU A 133 8.68 -9.37 -2.11
C LEU A 133 8.54 -8.62 -3.43
N LEU A 134 7.32 -8.46 -3.94
CA LEU A 134 7.04 -7.66 -5.14
C LEU A 134 7.62 -6.25 -5.03
N PHE A 135 7.37 -5.56 -3.92
CA PHE A 135 7.95 -4.25 -3.65
C PHE A 135 9.48 -4.33 -3.65
N GLN A 136 10.07 -5.35 -3.01
CA GLN A 136 11.52 -5.54 -2.94
C GLN A 136 12.21 -5.73 -4.29
N VAL A 137 11.65 -6.56 -5.17
CA VAL A 137 12.28 -6.88 -6.45
C VAL A 137 11.85 -5.95 -7.59
N LEU A 138 10.91 -5.03 -7.35
CA LEU A 138 10.37 -4.13 -8.39
C LEU A 138 11.46 -3.42 -9.21
N PRO A 139 12.52 -2.83 -8.61
CA PRO A 139 13.55 -2.14 -9.39
C PRO A 139 14.35 -3.10 -10.28
N LEU A 140 14.46 -4.38 -9.89
CA LEU A 140 15.15 -5.40 -10.68
C LEU A 140 14.30 -5.84 -11.88
N ILE A 141 12.98 -5.98 -11.71
CA ILE A 141 12.04 -6.33 -12.79
C ILE A 141 12.06 -5.25 -13.90
N PHE A 142 12.26 -3.99 -13.51
CA PHE A 142 12.20 -2.83 -14.40
C PHE A 142 13.54 -2.10 -14.56
N TYR A 143 14.67 -2.79 -14.34
CA TYR A 143 16.00 -2.19 -14.20
C TYR A 143 16.42 -1.25 -15.34
N ASP A 144 16.00 -1.55 -16.57
CA ASP A 144 16.36 -0.80 -17.79
C ASP A 144 15.50 0.45 -18.02
N VAL A 145 14.38 0.60 -17.31
CA VAL A 145 13.44 1.72 -17.50
C VAL A 145 13.08 2.46 -16.22
N ILE A 146 13.43 1.94 -15.05
CA ILE A 146 13.01 2.47 -13.75
C ILE A 146 13.51 3.91 -13.51
N ASP A 147 14.70 4.25 -14.02
CA ASP A 147 15.29 5.60 -13.90
C ASP A 147 14.52 6.67 -14.69
N ARG A 148 13.65 6.27 -15.62
CA ARG A 148 12.75 7.18 -16.35
C ARG A 148 11.61 7.72 -15.45
N LEU A 149 11.47 7.20 -14.23
CA LEU A 149 10.54 7.66 -13.20
C LEU A 149 11.27 8.45 -12.10
N ASN A 150 12.15 9.36 -12.50
CA ASN A 150 13.05 10.12 -11.61
C ASN A 150 12.35 10.89 -10.48
N ASP A 151 11.08 11.24 -10.64
CA ASP A 151 10.24 11.91 -9.65
C ASP A 151 9.63 10.95 -8.60
N LEU A 152 9.37 9.69 -8.97
CA LEU A 152 8.86 8.67 -8.05
C LEU A 152 9.98 7.90 -7.33
N MET A 153 11.15 7.76 -7.94
CA MET A 153 12.24 6.97 -7.38
C MET A 153 12.75 7.46 -6.02
N PRO A 154 12.85 8.77 -5.73
CA PRO A 154 13.19 9.25 -4.40
C PRO A 154 12.19 8.78 -3.32
N ILE A 155 10.89 8.79 -3.65
CA ILE A 155 9.82 8.33 -2.74
C ILE A 155 9.94 6.83 -2.51
N TYR A 156 10.12 6.06 -3.59
CA TYR A 156 10.33 4.62 -3.49
C TYR A 156 11.56 4.28 -2.64
N LYS A 157 12.69 4.97 -2.84
CA LYS A 157 13.93 4.78 -2.06
C LYS A 157 13.75 5.11 -0.59
N CYS A 158 13.11 6.23 -0.27
CA CYS A 158 12.80 6.60 1.11
C CYS A 158 11.91 5.54 1.79
N LEU A 159 10.83 5.11 1.13
CA LEU A 159 9.98 4.04 1.65
C LEU A 159 10.75 2.73 1.79
N ARG A 160 11.65 2.44 0.85
CA ARG A 160 12.49 1.26 0.87
C ARG A 160 13.38 1.20 2.11
N GLU A 161 14.00 2.32 2.46
CA GLU A 161 14.81 2.47 3.67
C GLU A 161 13.95 2.26 4.92
N ILE A 162 12.77 2.90 5.01
CA ILE A 162 11.85 2.73 6.13
C ILE A 162 11.44 1.26 6.29
N VAL A 163 11.01 0.62 5.19
CA VAL A 163 10.62 -0.79 5.20
C VAL A 163 11.80 -1.67 5.62
N SER A 164 13.01 -1.37 5.18
CA SER A 164 14.19 -2.13 5.60
C SER A 164 14.41 -2.04 7.11
N ILE A 165 14.28 -0.85 7.71
CA ILE A 165 14.42 -0.64 9.16
C ILE A 165 13.32 -1.38 9.94
N VAL A 166 12.09 -1.37 9.44
CA VAL A 166 10.94 -1.99 10.11
C VAL A 166 11.00 -3.52 10.09
N PHE A 167 11.48 -4.12 8.98
CA PHE A 167 11.47 -5.57 8.78
C PHE A 167 12.81 -6.28 9.08
N LEU A 168 13.93 -5.56 9.24
CA LEU A 168 15.26 -6.14 9.49
C LEU A 168 15.69 -6.09 10.98
N ASN A 169 14.76 -6.22 11.92
CA ASN A 169 15.08 -6.54 13.31
C ASN A 169 15.05 -8.05 13.55
#